data_AF-E7N4R6-F1
#
_entry.id   AF-E7N4R6-F1
#
_cell.length_a   1.000
_cell.length_b   1.000
_cell.length_c   1.000
_cell.angle_alpha   90.00
_cell.angle_beta   90.00
_cell.angle_gamma   90.00
#
_symmetry.space_group_name_H-M   'P 1'
#
loop_
_entity.id
_entity.type
_entity.pdbx_description
1 polymer ?
#
loop_
_entity_poly.entity_id
_entity_poly.type
_entity_poly.pdbx_seq_one_letter_code
_entity_poly.pdbx_strand_id
1 'polypeptide(L)'
;MVQQTFTDMEYANRKRTTRREAFLQAMESIIPWNEWMALIAPYYVQKERGRKLIPLETMLRMYLMQNWFGLSDEGIEDAIYDSYAMKHFLRIDFSTEQTPDATTLLHFRHLLEKHDIARKIFDDVKQRLDASGLIMHGGTIVDATIIHAPSSTKNATKSRDPEMHSTKKGNQW
;
A
#
# COMPACT_ATOMS: atom_id res chain seq x y z
N MET A 1 17.92 17.66 -10.76
CA MET A 1 18.55 16.59 -9.96
C MET A 1 18.01 16.70 -8.55
N VAL A 2 17.36 15.65 -8.04
CA VAL A 2 16.98 15.59 -6.62
C VAL A 2 18.27 15.38 -5.83
N GLN A 3 18.52 16.22 -4.83
CA GLN A 3 19.68 16.08 -3.95
C GLN A 3 19.53 14.79 -3.15
N GLN A 4 20.46 13.85 -3.32
CA GLN A 4 20.45 12.61 -2.55
C GLN A 4 20.95 12.88 -1.14
N THR A 5 20.19 12.41 -0.14
CA THR A 5 20.58 12.51 1.27
C THR A 5 21.64 11.47 1.60
N PHE A 6 22.39 11.69 2.69
CA PHE A 6 23.35 10.70 3.18
C PHE A 6 22.68 9.34 3.47
N THR A 7 21.45 9.36 3.99
CA THR A 7 20.65 8.17 4.22
C THR A 7 20.33 7.44 2.91
N ASP A 8 20.01 8.16 1.83
CA ASP A 8 19.74 7.53 0.53
C ASP A 8 20.99 6.80 0.00
N MET A 9 22.16 7.41 0.14
CA MET A 9 23.43 6.80 -0.28
C MET A 9 23.79 5.57 0.54
N GLU A 10 23.59 5.61 1.87
CA GLU A 10 23.82 4.47 2.75
C GLU A 10 22.89 3.30 2.38
N TYR A 11 21.60 3.57 2.19
CA TYR A 11 20.61 2.55 1.88
C TYR A 11 20.76 1.96 0.48
N ALA A 12 21.25 2.75 -0.49
CA ALA A 12 21.57 2.28 -1.84
C ALA A 12 22.75 1.31 -1.89
N ASN A 13 23.69 1.41 -0.94
CA ASN A 13 24.89 0.55 -0.88
C ASN A 13 24.66 -0.79 -0.16
N ARG A 14 23.44 -1.08 0.29
CA ARG A 14 23.13 -2.35 0.97
C ARG A 14 23.21 -3.52 -0.02
N LYS A 15 23.79 -4.63 0.44
CA LYS A 15 23.94 -5.87 -0.37
C LYS A 15 22.62 -6.54 -0.78
N ARG A 16 21.50 -6.14 -0.16
CA ARG A 16 20.20 -6.81 -0.34
C ARG A 16 19.05 -5.79 -0.28
N THR A 17 18.15 -5.89 -1.26
CA THR A 17 16.83 -5.25 -1.23
C THR A 17 15.87 -6.08 -0.38
N THR A 18 15.12 -5.41 0.51
CA THR A 18 14.12 -6.11 1.33
C THR A 18 12.89 -6.51 0.49
N ARG A 19 12.14 -7.54 0.92
CA ARG A 19 10.89 -7.93 0.23
C ARG A 19 9.89 -6.77 0.17
N ARG A 20 9.80 -5.98 1.25
CA ARG A 20 8.95 -4.80 1.35
C ARG A 20 9.34 -3.73 0.34
N GLU A 21 10.62 -3.44 0.23
CA GLU A 21 11.14 -2.44 -0.71
C GLU A 21 10.92 -2.86 -2.17
N ALA A 22 11.20 -4.12 -2.51
CA ALA A 22 10.92 -4.65 -3.84
C ALA A 22 9.42 -4.59 -4.18
N PHE A 23 8.55 -4.87 -3.21
CA PHE A 23 7.10 -4.74 -3.38
C PHE A 23 6.69 -3.28 -3.63
N LEU A 24 7.19 -2.33 -2.83
CA LEU A 24 6.88 -0.91 -2.99
C LEU A 24 7.38 -0.36 -4.34
N GLN A 25 8.55 -0.80 -4.81
CA GLN A 25 9.07 -0.48 -6.14
C GLN A 25 8.20 -1.04 -7.27
N ALA A 26 7.68 -2.26 -7.11
CA ALA A 26 6.75 -2.84 -8.09
C ALA A 26 5.43 -2.08 -8.11
N MET A 27 4.89 -1.71 -6.94
CA MET A 27 3.67 -0.90 -6.87
C MET A 27 3.87 0.49 -7.48
N GLU A 28 5.04 1.11 -7.27
CA GLU A 28 5.38 2.41 -7.85
C GLU A 28 5.26 2.41 -9.38
N SER A 29 5.68 1.33 -10.05
CA SER A 29 5.65 1.24 -11.52
C SER A 29 4.30 0.84 -12.09
N ILE A 30 3.48 0.12 -11.32
CA ILE A 30 2.17 -0.38 -11.75
C ILE A 30 1.09 0.69 -11.61
N ILE A 31 1.17 1.54 -10.59
CA ILE A 31 0.08 2.44 -10.22
C ILE A 31 0.05 3.67 -11.15
N PRO A 32 -1.11 4.01 -11.74
CA PRO A 32 -1.28 5.21 -12.56
C PRO A 32 -1.46 6.45 -11.68
N TRP A 33 -0.39 6.86 -10.99
CA TRP A 33 -0.43 7.93 -9.98
C TRP A 33 -1.10 9.21 -10.47
N ASN A 34 -0.74 9.67 -11.67
CA ASN A 34 -1.29 10.90 -12.24
C ASN A 34 -2.81 10.83 -12.45
N GLU A 35 -3.31 9.69 -12.91
CA GLU A 35 -4.74 9.50 -13.17
C GLU A 35 -5.53 9.47 -11.86
N TRP A 36 -5.05 8.72 -10.86
CA TRP A 36 -5.70 8.66 -9.55
C TRP A 36 -5.63 10.00 -8.81
N MET A 37 -4.50 10.71 -8.89
CA MET A 37 -4.40 12.05 -8.35
C MET A 37 -5.38 13.02 -9.03
N ALA A 38 -5.56 12.93 -10.36
CA ALA A 38 -6.51 13.75 -11.08
C ALA A 38 -7.97 13.51 -10.64
N LEU A 39 -8.32 12.29 -10.23
CA LEU A 39 -9.63 11.98 -9.66
C LEU A 39 -9.86 12.64 -8.29
N ILE A 40 -8.80 12.81 -7.49
CA ILE A 40 -8.88 13.33 -6.12
C ILE A 40 -8.68 14.84 -6.06
N ALA A 41 -7.85 15.40 -6.95
CA ALA A 41 -7.45 16.80 -6.96
C ALA A 41 -8.61 17.82 -6.87
N PRO A 42 -9.78 17.62 -7.52
CA PRO A 42 -10.90 18.55 -7.41
C PRO A 42 -11.47 18.69 -5.99
N TYR A 43 -11.29 17.67 -5.15
CA TYR A 43 -11.81 17.62 -3.78
C TYR A 43 -10.75 17.96 -2.74
N TYR A 44 -9.47 17.82 -3.09
CA TYR A 44 -8.33 18.08 -2.21
C TYR A 44 -7.84 19.52 -2.31
N VAL A 45 -8.69 20.47 -1.89
CA VAL A 45 -8.44 21.91 -2.05
C VAL A 45 -7.89 22.53 -0.76
N GLN A 46 -6.79 23.26 -0.89
CA GLN A 46 -6.21 24.04 0.21
C GLN A 46 -7.16 25.17 0.62
N LYS A 47 -7.48 25.24 1.91
CA LYS A 47 -8.19 26.39 2.49
C LYS A 47 -7.25 27.58 2.61
N GLU A 48 -7.76 28.79 2.38
CA GLU A 48 -7.00 30.05 2.48
C GLU A 48 -6.41 30.31 3.87
N ARG A 49 -7.03 29.75 4.92
CA ARG A 49 -6.58 29.87 6.31
C ARG A 49 -6.43 28.48 6.94
N GLY A 50 -5.32 28.26 7.64
CA GLY A 50 -5.03 27.03 8.39
C GLY A 50 -3.67 26.42 8.06
N ARG A 51 -3.40 25.23 8.61
CA ARG A 51 -2.21 24.43 8.29
C ARG A 51 -2.19 24.14 6.78
N LYS A 52 -1.02 24.22 6.17
CA LYS A 52 -0.83 23.76 4.79
C LYS A 52 -1.19 22.27 4.72
N LEU A 53 -1.99 21.91 3.74
CA LEU A 53 -2.30 20.53 3.41
C LEU A 53 -1.02 19.85 2.96
N ILE A 54 -0.90 18.59 3.36
CA ILE A 54 0.16 17.71 2.91
C ILE A 54 -0.03 17.45 1.41
N PRO A 55 1.04 17.29 0.62
CA PRO A 55 0.90 16.99 -0.80
C PRO A 55 -0.02 15.80 -1.08
N LEU A 56 -0.86 15.91 -2.12
CA LEU A 56 -1.83 14.87 -2.46
C LEU A 56 -1.17 13.52 -2.76
N GLU A 57 -0.02 13.55 -3.46
CA GLU A 57 0.74 12.34 -3.78
C GLU A 57 1.15 11.59 -2.50
N THR A 58 1.65 12.33 -1.50
CA THR A 58 2.03 11.80 -0.19
C THR A 58 0.84 11.13 0.50
N MET A 59 -0.32 11.80 0.56
CA MET A 59 -1.52 11.24 1.17
C MET A 59 -2.02 9.98 0.46
N LEU A 60 -2.01 9.98 -0.88
CA LEU A 60 -2.42 8.82 -1.67
C LEU A 60 -1.48 7.62 -1.44
N ARG A 61 -0.16 7.86 -1.41
CA ARG A 61 0.85 6.83 -1.11
C ARG A 61 0.66 6.25 0.28
N MET A 62 0.46 7.09 1.30
CA MET A 62 0.23 6.64 2.67
C MET A 62 -1.04 5.80 2.78
N TYR A 63 -2.14 6.25 2.17
CA TYR A 63 -3.40 5.51 2.11
C TYR A 63 -3.26 4.13 1.46
N LEU A 64 -2.58 4.06 0.32
CA LEU A 64 -2.38 2.78 -0.37
C LEU A 64 -1.48 1.84 0.45
N MET A 65 -0.42 2.38 1.05
CA MET A 65 0.48 1.63 1.91
C MET A 65 -0.23 1.07 3.14
N GLN A 66 -1.12 1.86 3.76
CA GLN A 66 -1.98 1.41 4.84
C GLN A 66 -2.81 0.19 4.42
N ASN A 67 -3.44 0.24 3.24
CA ASN A 67 -4.26 -0.85 2.72
C ASN A 67 -3.43 -2.11 2.38
N TRP A 68 -2.24 -1.95 1.77
CA TRP A 68 -1.42 -3.11 1.38
C TRP A 68 -0.84 -3.88 2.56
N PHE A 69 -0.53 -3.19 3.66
CA PHE A 69 0.04 -3.81 4.85
C PHE A 69 -0.98 -4.07 5.95
N GLY A 70 -2.27 -3.72 5.73
CA GLY A 70 -3.34 -3.92 6.71
C GLY A 70 -3.10 -3.18 8.03
N LEU A 71 -2.51 -1.98 7.96
CA LEU A 71 -2.13 -1.21 9.15
C LEU A 71 -3.27 -0.28 9.60
N SER A 72 -3.35 -0.01 10.90
CA SER A 72 -4.21 1.07 11.44
C SER A 72 -3.65 2.44 11.04
N ASP A 73 -4.43 3.52 11.25
CA ASP A 73 -3.94 4.89 10.96
C ASP A 73 -2.68 5.23 11.78
N GLU A 74 -2.65 4.85 13.06
CA GLU A 74 -1.46 5.00 13.92
C GLU A 74 -0.34 4.04 13.51
N GLY A 75 -0.69 2.80 13.15
CA GLY A 75 0.30 1.79 12.77
C GLY A 75 1.05 2.12 11.48
N ILE A 76 0.41 2.81 10.53
CA ILE A 76 1.10 3.28 9.32
C ILE A 76 2.01 4.48 9.63
N GLU A 77 1.58 5.38 10.51
CA GLU A 77 2.40 6.51 10.97
C GLU A 77 3.69 6.01 11.62
N ASP A 78 3.59 5.11 12.60
CA ASP A 78 4.74 4.48 13.28
C ASP A 78 5.63 3.73 12.27
N ALA A 79 5.03 2.96 11.37
CA ALA A 79 5.79 2.17 10.40
C ALA A 79 6.59 3.04 9.40
N ILE A 80 6.11 4.25 9.09
CA ILE A 80 6.85 5.23 8.26
C ILE A 80 8.05 5.78 9.02
N TYR A 81 7.89 6.09 10.31
CA TYR A 81 9.01 6.53 11.15
C TYR A 81 10.09 5.45 11.31
N ASP A 82 9.68 4.19 11.44
CA ASP A 82 10.60 3.06 11.67
C ASP A 82 11.23 2.49 10.39
N SER A 83 10.60 2.66 9.23
CA SER A 83 11.02 2.00 7.99
C SER A 83 11.42 2.98 6.91
N TYR A 84 12.73 3.05 6.64
CA TYR A 84 13.27 3.81 5.51
C TYR A 84 12.57 3.50 4.18
N ALA A 85 12.27 2.23 3.89
CA ALA A 85 11.62 1.86 2.64
C ALA A 85 10.22 2.50 2.50
N MET A 86 9.46 2.58 3.60
CA MET A 86 8.14 3.19 3.65
C MET A 86 8.23 4.71 3.57
N LYS A 87 9.15 5.33 4.33
CA LYS A 87 9.47 6.76 4.22
C LYS A 87 9.88 7.15 2.80
N HIS A 88 10.77 6.38 2.19
CA HIS A 88 11.27 6.63 0.83
C HIS A 88 10.15 6.50 -0.20
N PHE A 89 9.30 5.48 -0.07
CA PHE A 89 8.12 5.32 -0.91
C PHE A 89 7.13 6.48 -0.78
N LEU A 90 7.02 7.07 0.41
CA LEU A 90 6.17 8.23 0.69
C LEU A 90 6.76 9.56 0.18
N ARG A 91 8.03 9.56 -0.25
CA ARG A 91 8.79 10.70 -0.75
C ARG A 91 8.93 11.86 0.26
N ILE A 92 8.96 11.53 1.55
CA ILE A 92 9.17 12.52 2.62
C ILE A 92 10.64 12.59 3.00
N ASP A 93 11.15 13.80 3.12
CA ASP A 93 12.42 14.07 3.79
C ASP A 93 12.15 14.61 5.20
N PHE A 94 12.56 13.85 6.22
CA PHE A 94 12.43 14.26 7.62
C PHE A 94 13.29 15.46 8.02
N SER A 95 14.23 15.89 7.16
CA SER A 95 14.96 17.12 7.38
C SER A 95 14.10 18.37 7.17
N THR A 96 13.02 18.26 6.40
CA THR A 96 12.15 19.40 6.00
C THR A 96 10.69 19.20 6.39
N GLU A 97 10.21 17.96 6.41
CA GLU A 97 8.80 17.61 6.57
C GLU A 97 8.63 16.49 7.62
N GLN A 98 7.40 16.25 8.06
CA GLN A 98 7.06 15.19 9.00
C GLN A 98 6.05 14.24 8.38
N THR A 99 5.98 13.02 8.89
CA THR A 99 4.95 12.05 8.50
C THR A 99 3.56 12.67 8.74
N PRO A 100 2.59 12.46 7.83
CA PRO A 100 1.21 12.82 8.09
C PRO A 100 0.72 12.13 9.36
N ASP A 101 0.05 12.86 10.25
CA ASP A 101 -0.53 12.25 11.44
C ASP A 101 -1.73 11.35 11.07
N ALA A 102 -2.01 10.36 11.92
CA ALA A 102 -3.11 9.41 11.79
C ALA A 102 -4.46 10.12 11.54
N THR A 103 -4.68 11.27 12.19
CA THR A 103 -5.92 12.05 12.02
C THR A 103 -6.02 12.69 10.63
N THR A 104 -4.90 13.08 10.02
CA THR A 104 -4.85 13.63 8.67
C THR A 104 -5.16 12.54 7.65
N LEU A 105 -4.66 11.32 7.87
CA LEU A 105 -5.03 10.16 7.07
C LEU A 105 -6.52 9.83 7.20
N LEU A 106 -7.08 9.85 8.41
CA LEU A 106 -8.51 9.65 8.65
C LEU A 106 -9.37 10.64 7.84
N HIS A 107 -9.04 11.94 7.88
CA HIS A 107 -9.77 12.95 7.10
C HIS A 107 -9.65 12.72 5.59
N PHE A 108 -8.48 12.26 5.12
CA PHE A 108 -8.29 11.90 3.72
C PHE A 108 -9.15 10.69 3.32
N ARG A 109 -9.24 9.66 4.17
CA ARG A 109 -10.13 8.51 3.93
C ARG A 109 -11.59 8.94 3.81
N HIS A 110 -12.08 9.77 4.75
CA HIS A 110 -13.43 10.31 4.66
C HIS A 110 -13.67 11.13 3.39
N LEU A 111 -12.66 11.86 2.89
CA LEU A 111 -12.75 12.57 1.62
C LEU A 111 -12.89 11.60 0.44
N LEU A 112 -12.11 10.52 0.40
CA LEU A 112 -12.22 9.50 -0.64
C LEU A 112 -13.58 8.80 -0.62
N GLU A 113 -14.06 8.43 0.57
CA GLU A 113 -15.36 7.77 0.77
C GLU A 113 -16.52 8.68 0.35
N LYS A 114 -16.52 9.94 0.79
CA LYS A 114 -17.56 10.92 0.48
C LYS A 114 -17.76 11.13 -1.02
N HIS A 115 -16.70 11.00 -1.80
CA HIS A 115 -16.70 11.23 -3.25
C HIS A 115 -16.66 9.93 -4.08
N ASP A 116 -16.87 8.79 -3.43
CA ASP A 116 -16.87 7.44 -4.03
C ASP A 116 -15.60 7.15 -4.84
N ILE A 117 -14.47 7.72 -4.41
CA ILE A 117 -13.20 7.64 -5.14
C ILE A 117 -12.61 6.23 -5.02
N ALA A 118 -12.75 5.60 -3.85
CA ALA A 118 -12.30 4.23 -3.64
C ALA A 118 -12.92 3.27 -4.67
N ARG A 119 -14.20 3.45 -4.98
CA ARG A 119 -14.89 2.68 -6.03
C ARG A 119 -14.37 2.99 -7.42
N LYS A 120 -14.14 4.26 -7.75
CA LYS A 120 -13.57 4.64 -9.06
C LYS A 120 -12.17 4.05 -9.27
N ILE A 121 -11.33 4.07 -8.23
CA ILE A 121 -10.01 3.43 -8.27
C ILE A 121 -10.16 1.92 -8.49
N PHE A 122 -11.11 1.27 -7.82
CA PHE A 122 -11.38 -0.15 -8.04
C PHE A 122 -11.82 -0.47 -9.45
N ASP A 123 -12.74 0.32 -10.00
CA ASP A 123 -13.24 0.13 -11.36
C ASP A 123 -12.11 0.33 -12.39
N ASP A 124 -11.20 1.29 -12.17
CA ASP A 124 -9.99 1.48 -13.00
C ASP A 124 -9.04 0.28 -12.90
N VAL A 125 -8.75 -0.22 -11.69
CA VAL A 125 -7.92 -1.42 -11.51
C VAL A 125 -8.54 -2.61 -12.23
N LYS A 126 -9.86 -2.81 -12.07
CA LYS A 126 -10.59 -3.89 -12.74
C LYS A 126 -10.50 -3.76 -14.26
N GLN A 127 -10.71 -2.57 -14.81
CA GLN A 127 -10.61 -2.32 -16.25
C GLN A 127 -9.21 -2.63 -16.79
N ARG A 128 -8.16 -2.27 -16.05
CA ARG A 128 -6.76 -2.59 -16.41
C ARG A 128 -6.48 -4.09 -16.37
N LEU A 129 -7.00 -4.80 -15.37
CA LEU A 129 -6.88 -6.26 -15.27
C LEU A 129 -7.61 -6.94 -16.43
N ASP A 130 -8.85 -6.54 -16.73
CA ASP A 130 -9.64 -7.05 -17.85
C ASP A 130 -8.92 -6.80 -19.19
N ALA A 131 -8.35 -5.61 -19.40
CA ALA A 131 -7.58 -5.27 -20.60
C ALA A 131 -6.30 -6.11 -20.75
N SER A 132 -5.71 -6.54 -19.63
CA SER A 132 -4.56 -7.45 -19.62
C SER A 132 -4.93 -8.94 -19.75
N GLY A 133 -6.23 -9.27 -19.85
CA GLY A 133 -6.72 -10.65 -19.91
C GLY A 133 -6.72 -11.39 -18.57
N LEU A 134 -6.59 -10.67 -17.45
CA LEU A 134 -6.58 -11.22 -16.10
C LEU A 134 -7.97 -11.05 -15.46
N ILE A 135 -8.64 -12.16 -15.13
CA ILE A 135 -10.01 -12.14 -14.57
C ILE A 135 -9.97 -11.99 -13.04
N MET A 136 -10.50 -10.88 -12.54
CA MET A 136 -10.72 -10.68 -11.10
C MET A 136 -11.98 -11.43 -10.64
N HIS A 137 -11.81 -12.48 -9.84
CA HIS A 137 -12.93 -13.18 -9.20
C HIS A 137 -13.27 -12.43 -7.90
N GLY A 138 -14.32 -11.60 -7.95
CA GLY A 138 -14.54 -10.52 -6.99
C GLY A 138 -14.89 -10.94 -5.55
N GLY A 139 -14.68 -9.98 -4.63
CA GLY A 139 -15.24 -9.95 -3.28
C GLY A 139 -14.43 -9.08 -2.30
N THR A 140 -14.71 -7.77 -2.27
CA THR A 140 -14.23 -6.78 -1.27
C THR A 140 -12.74 -6.38 -1.36
N ILE A 141 -12.46 -5.07 -1.38
CA ILE A 141 -11.11 -4.45 -1.44
C ILE A 141 -10.45 -4.43 -0.05
N VAL A 142 -10.76 -5.40 0.78
CA VAL A 142 -10.10 -5.57 2.08
C VAL A 142 -9.57 -6.98 2.04
N ASP A 143 -8.24 -7.08 2.04
CA ASP A 143 -7.44 -8.32 1.95
C ASP A 143 -7.14 -8.87 0.55
N ALA A 144 -6.84 -7.99 -0.42
CA ALA A 144 -5.88 -8.34 -1.46
C ALA A 144 -4.47 -8.15 -0.88
N THR A 145 -4.11 -9.00 0.07
CA THR A 145 -2.71 -9.22 0.44
C THR A 145 -2.02 -9.75 -0.82
N ILE A 146 -1.50 -8.85 -1.66
CA ILE A 146 -0.50 -9.10 -2.72
C ILE A 146 0.84 -9.44 -2.02
N ILE A 147 0.81 -10.25 -0.97
CA ILE A 147 1.98 -11.03 -0.60
C ILE A 147 1.97 -12.13 -1.64
N HIS A 148 3.00 -12.14 -2.48
CA HIS A 148 3.50 -13.33 -3.15
C HIS A 148 3.28 -14.54 -2.24
N ALA A 149 2.16 -15.25 -2.41
CA ALA A 149 2.07 -16.60 -1.94
C ALA A 149 3.15 -17.31 -2.76
N PRO A 150 4.18 -17.92 -2.14
CA PRO A 150 5.02 -18.83 -2.90
C PRO A 150 4.06 -19.78 -3.61
N SER A 151 4.17 -19.91 -4.93
CA SER A 151 3.28 -20.81 -5.66
C SER A 151 3.46 -22.17 -4.99
N SER A 152 2.39 -22.66 -4.37
CA SER A 152 2.40 -23.98 -3.76
C SER A 152 2.39 -24.98 -4.90
N THR A 153 3.57 -25.21 -5.48
CA THR A 153 3.79 -26.28 -6.46
C THR A 153 3.72 -27.66 -5.81
N LYS A 154 3.50 -27.72 -4.49
CA LYS A 154 3.30 -28.97 -3.75
C LYS A 154 1.90 -29.60 -3.90
N ASN A 155 0.99 -29.04 -4.71
CA ASN A 155 -0.32 -29.66 -4.94
C ASN A 155 -0.89 -29.46 -6.35
N ALA A 156 -0.06 -29.52 -7.39
CA ALA A 156 -0.55 -29.51 -8.77
C ALA A 156 -1.44 -30.74 -9.10
N THR A 157 -1.25 -31.85 -8.39
CA THR A 157 -1.87 -33.16 -8.70
C THR A 157 -3.03 -33.56 -7.79
N LYS A 158 -3.43 -32.73 -6.80
CA LYS A 158 -4.50 -33.05 -5.83
C LYS A 158 -4.35 -34.43 -5.14
N SER A 159 -3.13 -34.95 -5.06
CA SER A 159 -2.86 -36.21 -4.37
C SER A 159 -2.63 -35.94 -2.89
N ARG A 160 -3.36 -36.63 -2.03
CA ARG A 160 -3.15 -36.59 -0.58
C ARG A 160 -1.84 -37.29 -0.26
N ASP A 161 -0.93 -36.59 0.43
CA ASP A 161 0.34 -37.15 0.91
C ASP A 161 0.05 -38.25 1.96
N PRO A 162 0.51 -39.50 1.73
CA PRO A 162 0.19 -40.64 2.59
C PRO A 162 0.76 -40.52 4.02
N GLU A 163 1.72 -39.63 4.27
CA GLU A 163 2.25 -39.40 5.63
C GLU A 163 1.46 -38.35 6.44
N MET A 164 0.45 -37.71 5.85
CA MET A 164 -0.32 -36.64 6.51
C MET A 164 -1.47 -37.20 7.37
N HIS A 165 -1.15 -37.55 8.62
CA HIS A 165 -2.12 -37.96 9.62
C HIS A 165 -2.69 -36.76 10.39
N SER A 166 -4.02 -36.59 10.38
CA SER A 166 -4.72 -35.61 11.22
C SER A 166 -4.78 -36.11 12.66
N THR A 167 -4.08 -35.44 13.57
CA THR A 167 -4.19 -35.71 15.02
C THR A 167 -5.40 -34.95 15.57
N LYS A 168 -6.45 -35.66 15.96
CA LYS A 168 -7.64 -35.10 16.62
C LYS A 168 -7.26 -34.61 18.04
N LYS A 169 -7.26 -33.30 18.28
CA LYS A 169 -6.98 -32.70 19.59
C LYS A 169 -8.29 -32.31 20.30
N GLY A 170 -8.61 -33.02 21.39
CA GLY A 170 -9.42 -32.52 22.52
C GLY A 170 -10.93 -32.78 22.52
N ASN A 171 -11.39 -33.75 23.34
CA ASN A 171 -12.72 -33.77 23.94
C ASN A 171 -12.56 -33.28 25.39
N GLN A 172 -13.17 -32.14 25.74
CA GLN A 172 -13.40 -31.73 27.13
C GLN A 172 -14.87 -32.01 27.45
N TRP A 173 -15.12 -32.57 28.64
CA TRP A 173 -16.42 -32.73 29.27
C TRP A 173 -16.73 -31.52 30.15
#